data_AF-A0A8K0JBT2-F1
#
_entry.id   AF-A0A8K0JBT2-F1
#
_cell.length_a   1.000
_cell.length_b   1.000
_cell.length_c   1.000
_cell.angle_alpha   90.00
_cell.angle_beta   90.00
_cell.angle_gamma   90.00
#
_symmetry.space_group_name_H-M   'P 1'
#
loop_
_entity.id
_entity.type
_entity.pdbx_description
1 polymer ?
#
loop_
_entity_poly.entity_id
_entity_poly.type
_entity_poly.pdbx_seq_one_letter_code
_entity_poly.pdbx_strand_id
1 'polypeptide(L)'
;NARIAGLQSDLRLSGDEYDWLLTIFYIAYITFEPLIIVHKVLPTRVWIPILVAGWGIAATVQAAVQSWSGMMACRFFLAVFEAGFGPGAIYLLSFFYHRSEIGLRIAIFFSAAPLATCFAGALAYGITSGHAALASWRLLFLVEGLPVVAMAVVSYFAMPNSAHDAWFLTENEKRVALARQVRQVGETKRVGSIDLRETFRTLLDVKPWLTGFMYFSCNVSYSSLPVFLPTILKDMGFSGLNAQGLSAPPYFVAFVVTIVTSFFADRTRQRGFFIMGLALIGATGYIMLAVGGTTGIRYAGVFLAAAGVFPTISNILPWVLNNQGSDERRGAGIVMLNLIGQCGPLLGTRSYPLSERPDYVRGHGLCAGFMILVAVLALILRMILVRENRRLDAKRRLASDENAGHDMGVENYGPGFRYQEIKSTLLHIPYLFSSLPFSLVPCGVST
;
A
#
# COMPACT_ATOMS: atom_id res chain seq x y z
N ASN A 1 -2.34 18.88 6.54
CA ASN A 1 -1.37 20.00 6.66
C ASN A 1 -1.87 21.31 6.05
N ALA A 2 -2.17 21.36 4.74
CA ALA A 2 -2.61 22.62 4.09
C ALA A 2 -3.81 23.32 4.74
N ARG A 3 -4.84 22.57 5.20
CA ARG A 3 -5.97 23.13 5.96
C ARG A 3 -5.54 23.87 7.22
N ILE A 4 -4.56 23.33 7.95
CA ILE A 4 -4.02 23.93 9.19
C ILE A 4 -3.13 25.14 8.85
N ALA A 5 -2.47 25.11 7.70
CA ALA A 5 -1.61 26.19 7.20
C ALA A 5 -2.38 27.39 6.60
N GLY A 6 -3.70 27.48 6.78
CA GLY A 6 -4.49 28.66 6.38
C GLY A 6 -5.15 28.58 4.99
N LEU A 7 -5.12 27.43 4.32
CA LEU A 7 -5.74 27.28 2.99
C LEU A 7 -7.23 27.67 2.97
N GLN A 8 -7.98 27.27 4.00
CA GLN A 8 -9.42 27.48 4.06
C GLN A 8 -9.77 28.96 4.24
N SER A 9 -9.00 29.70 5.04
CA SER A 9 -9.19 31.13 5.25
C SER A 9 -8.81 31.95 4.02
N ASP A 10 -7.71 31.60 3.36
CA ASP A 10 -7.18 32.36 2.22
C ASP A 10 -8.05 32.22 0.96
N LEU A 11 -8.63 31.03 0.73
CA LEU A 11 -9.53 30.77 -0.40
C LEU A 11 -11.01 31.00 -0.07
N ARG A 12 -11.32 31.43 1.17
CA ARG A 12 -12.69 31.65 1.67
C ARG A 12 -13.62 30.47 1.39
N LEU A 13 -13.12 29.25 1.60
CA LEU A 13 -13.86 28.04 1.29
C LEU A 13 -14.99 27.82 2.31
N SER A 14 -16.21 27.61 1.81
CA SER A 14 -17.35 27.20 2.63
C SER A 14 -17.17 25.75 3.14
N GLY A 15 -17.94 25.35 4.15
CA GLY A 15 -17.71 24.09 4.88
C GLY A 15 -17.62 22.86 3.98
N ASP A 16 -18.58 22.68 3.07
CA ASP A 16 -18.66 21.52 2.18
C ASP A 16 -17.69 21.60 0.99
N GLU A 17 -17.25 22.81 0.61
CA GLU A 17 -16.35 23.02 -0.54
C GLU A 17 -14.99 22.34 -0.36
N TYR A 18 -14.49 22.28 0.87
CA TYR A 18 -13.23 21.57 1.19
C TYR A 18 -13.38 20.05 1.02
N ASP A 19 -14.51 19.49 1.42
CA ASP A 19 -14.77 18.06 1.28
C ASP A 19 -14.95 17.68 -0.20
N TRP A 20 -15.49 18.59 -1.02
CA TRP A 20 -15.51 18.42 -2.47
C TRP A 20 -14.11 18.41 -3.11
N LEU A 21 -13.15 19.20 -2.61
CA LEU A 21 -11.74 19.15 -3.06
C LEU A 21 -11.08 17.80 -2.79
N LEU A 22 -11.48 17.10 -1.73
CA LEU A 22 -11.02 15.73 -1.44
C LEU A 22 -11.76 14.72 -2.31
N THR A 23 -13.07 14.89 -2.45
CA THR A 23 -13.93 13.97 -3.22
C THR A 23 -13.55 13.94 -4.70
N ILE A 24 -13.30 15.09 -5.32
CA ILE A 24 -12.95 15.17 -6.76
C ILE A 24 -11.63 14.45 -7.08
N PHE A 25 -10.66 14.51 -6.17
CA PHE A 25 -9.39 13.80 -6.31
C PHE A 25 -9.62 12.29 -6.40
N TYR A 26 -10.40 11.72 -5.49
CA TYR A 26 -10.67 10.27 -5.52
C TYR A 26 -11.56 9.86 -6.70
N ILE A 27 -12.55 10.68 -7.09
CA ILE A 27 -13.38 10.41 -8.29
C ILE A 27 -12.49 10.33 -9.53
N ALA A 28 -11.61 11.31 -9.73
CA ALA A 28 -10.67 11.33 -10.84
C ALA A 28 -9.72 10.12 -10.77
N TYR A 29 -9.19 9.80 -9.58
CA TYR A 29 -8.31 8.65 -9.39
C TYR A 29 -8.97 7.34 -9.85
N ILE A 30 -10.19 7.06 -9.37
CA ILE A 30 -10.94 5.84 -9.71
C ILE A 30 -11.27 5.79 -11.21
N THR A 31 -11.68 6.93 -11.79
CA THR A 31 -12.12 6.99 -13.19
C THR A 31 -10.95 6.80 -14.16
N PHE A 32 -9.77 7.30 -13.81
CA PHE A 32 -8.57 7.25 -14.65
C PHE A 32 -7.59 6.12 -14.29
N GLU A 33 -7.95 5.26 -13.34
CA GLU A 33 -7.24 4.01 -13.05
C GLU A 33 -6.96 3.12 -14.28
N PRO A 34 -7.86 3.03 -15.30
CA PRO A 34 -7.59 2.32 -16.54
C PRO A 34 -6.41 2.87 -17.37
N LEU A 35 -5.85 4.05 -17.04
CA LEU A 35 -4.59 4.54 -17.62
C LEU A 35 -3.42 3.58 -17.40
N ILE A 36 -3.54 2.61 -16.49
CA ILE A 36 -2.60 1.50 -16.38
C ILE A 36 -2.39 0.76 -17.72
N ILE A 37 -3.41 0.65 -18.57
CA ILE A 37 -3.33 -0.03 -19.87
C ILE A 37 -2.29 0.64 -20.77
N VAL A 38 -2.05 1.94 -20.61
CA VAL A 38 -1.06 2.69 -21.38
C VAL A 38 0.35 2.16 -21.16
N HIS A 39 0.66 1.56 -20.00
CA HIS A 39 1.95 0.89 -19.75
C HIS A 39 2.20 -0.33 -20.63
N LYS A 40 1.17 -0.88 -21.29
CA LYS A 40 1.32 -1.96 -22.28
C LYS A 40 1.66 -1.45 -23.68
N VAL A 41 1.37 -0.18 -23.96
CA VAL A 41 1.55 0.45 -25.29
C VAL A 41 2.79 1.33 -25.31
N LEU A 42 2.97 2.14 -24.26
CA LEU A 42 4.11 3.04 -24.13
C LEU A 42 5.22 2.41 -23.27
N PRO A 43 6.50 2.57 -23.66
CA PRO A 43 7.62 2.15 -22.84
C PRO A 43 7.57 2.81 -21.47
N THR A 44 7.76 2.00 -20.42
CA THR A 44 7.65 2.45 -19.03
C THR A 44 8.63 3.60 -18.69
N ARG A 45 9.80 3.64 -19.34
CA ARG A 45 10.78 4.74 -19.21
C ARG A 45 10.23 6.10 -19.63
N VAL A 46 9.29 6.15 -20.58
CA VAL A 46 8.75 7.42 -21.07
C VAL A 46 7.48 7.78 -20.29
N TRP A 47 6.63 6.79 -20.03
CA TRP A 47 5.33 7.04 -19.43
C TRP A 47 5.41 7.41 -17.95
N ILE A 48 6.23 6.73 -17.14
CA ILE A 48 6.37 7.06 -15.70
C ILE A 48 6.86 8.51 -15.48
N PRO A 49 7.92 8.99 -16.14
CA PRO A 49 8.35 10.38 -15.99
C PRO A 49 7.31 11.40 -16.42
N ILE A 50 6.51 11.12 -17.47
CA ILE A 50 5.42 12.01 -17.88
C ILE A 50 4.37 12.12 -16.77
N LEU A 51 4.00 11.00 -16.15
CA LEU A 51 3.07 10.99 -15.02
C LEU A 51 3.65 11.75 -13.81
N VAL A 52 4.91 11.52 -13.46
CA VAL A 52 5.58 12.21 -12.34
C VAL A 52 5.73 13.71 -12.62
N ALA A 53 6.03 14.11 -13.85
CA ALA A 53 6.09 15.52 -14.26
C ALA A 53 4.70 16.17 -14.16
N GLY A 54 3.66 15.53 -14.70
CA GLY A 54 2.29 16.04 -14.60
C GLY A 54 1.82 16.16 -13.15
N TRP A 55 2.14 15.17 -12.31
CA TRP A 55 1.88 15.20 -10.87
C TRP A 55 2.58 16.38 -10.19
N GLY A 56 3.89 16.55 -10.40
CA GLY A 56 4.66 17.65 -9.80
C GLY A 56 4.24 19.03 -10.29
N ILE A 57 3.87 19.18 -11.57
CA ILE A 57 3.37 20.44 -12.14
C ILE A 57 2.01 20.77 -11.52
N ALA A 58 1.07 19.82 -11.47
CA ALA A 58 -0.25 20.03 -10.84
C ALA A 58 -0.13 20.34 -9.34
N ALA A 59 0.83 19.73 -8.64
CA ALA A 59 1.16 20.05 -7.26
C ALA A 59 1.68 21.50 -7.10
N THR A 60 2.62 21.91 -7.95
CA THR A 60 3.22 23.25 -7.90
C THR A 60 2.22 24.35 -8.26
N VAL A 61 1.37 24.12 -9.28
CA VAL A 61 0.36 25.09 -9.73
C VAL A 61 -0.68 25.38 -8.65
N GLN A 62 -0.98 24.44 -7.74
CA GLN A 62 -1.88 24.69 -6.61
C GLN A 62 -1.43 25.87 -5.74
N ALA A 63 -0.12 26.13 -5.63
CA ALA A 63 0.39 27.27 -4.88
C ALA A 63 -0.03 28.63 -5.47
N ALA A 64 -0.28 28.70 -6.78
CA ALA A 64 -0.64 29.93 -7.48
C ALA A 64 -2.15 30.17 -7.56
N VAL A 65 -2.98 29.19 -7.17
CA VAL A 65 -4.43 29.26 -7.27
C VAL A 65 -5.02 30.27 -6.27
N GLN A 66 -6.02 31.01 -6.75
CA GLN A 66 -6.78 31.98 -5.94
C GLN A 66 -8.29 31.73 -5.90
N SER A 67 -8.78 30.68 -6.57
CA SER A 67 -10.20 30.35 -6.65
C SER A 67 -10.47 28.89 -6.31
N TRP A 68 -11.69 28.60 -5.84
CA TRP A 68 -12.13 27.23 -5.58
C TRP A 68 -12.12 26.37 -6.86
N SER A 69 -12.59 26.91 -7.99
CA SER A 69 -12.60 26.23 -9.28
C SER A 69 -11.19 25.87 -9.78
N GLY A 70 -10.22 26.77 -9.59
CA GLY A 70 -8.81 26.50 -9.92
C GLY A 70 -8.24 25.38 -9.06
N MET A 71 -8.63 25.32 -7.78
CA MET A 71 -8.16 24.27 -6.87
C MET A 71 -8.78 22.92 -7.19
N MET A 72 -10.08 22.90 -7.55
CA MET A 72 -10.78 21.72 -8.06
C MET A 72 -10.08 21.16 -9.31
N ALA A 73 -9.77 22.02 -10.29
CA ALA A 73 -9.08 21.60 -11.51
C ALA A 73 -7.69 21.02 -11.22
N CYS A 74 -6.90 21.68 -10.37
CA CYS A 74 -5.58 21.16 -10.01
C CYS A 74 -5.66 19.81 -9.30
N ARG A 75 -6.63 19.62 -8.38
CA ARG A 75 -6.86 18.33 -7.70
C ARG A 75 -7.29 17.23 -8.66
N PHE A 76 -8.12 17.55 -9.63
CA PHE A 76 -8.52 16.62 -10.68
C PHE A 76 -7.31 16.15 -11.49
N PHE A 77 -6.51 17.07 -12.04
CA PHE A 77 -5.33 16.70 -12.82
C PHE A 77 -4.29 15.95 -12.00
N LEU A 78 -4.08 16.36 -10.75
CA LEU A 78 -3.17 15.67 -9.82
C LEU A 78 -3.55 14.19 -9.68
N ALA A 79 -4.84 13.90 -9.48
CA ALA A 79 -5.35 12.53 -9.39
C ALA A 79 -5.20 11.74 -10.70
N VAL A 80 -5.43 12.37 -11.85
CA VAL A 80 -5.29 11.72 -13.17
C VAL A 80 -3.85 11.22 -13.37
N PHE A 81 -2.86 12.05 -13.03
CA PHE A 81 -1.45 11.67 -13.15
C PHE A 81 -1.03 10.62 -12.10
N GLU A 82 -1.54 10.73 -10.88
CA GLU A 82 -1.21 9.80 -9.80
C GLU A 82 -1.79 8.39 -10.02
N ALA A 83 -3.01 8.29 -10.58
CA ALA A 83 -3.69 7.03 -10.86
C ALA A 83 -2.86 6.08 -11.75
N GLY A 84 -2.10 6.63 -12.70
CA GLY A 84 -1.21 5.85 -13.55
C GLY A 84 0.08 5.41 -12.86
N PHE A 85 0.56 6.16 -11.87
CA PHE A 85 1.90 5.96 -11.30
C PHE A 85 1.97 4.75 -10.36
N GLY A 86 1.04 4.64 -9.40
CA GLY A 86 1.07 3.60 -8.37
C GLY A 86 1.13 2.17 -8.94
N PRO A 87 0.17 1.77 -9.80
CA PRO A 87 0.20 0.47 -10.46
C PRO A 87 1.37 0.33 -11.45
N GLY A 88 1.78 1.41 -12.10
CA GLY A 88 2.91 1.45 -13.03
C GLY A 88 4.25 1.07 -12.39
N ALA A 89 4.51 1.59 -11.18
CA ALA A 89 5.72 1.27 -10.42
C ALA A 89 5.77 -0.22 -10.04
N ILE A 90 4.64 -0.79 -9.61
CA ILE A 90 4.54 -2.22 -9.27
C ILE A 90 4.72 -3.09 -10.53
N TYR A 91 4.12 -2.67 -11.65
CA TYR A 91 4.27 -3.36 -12.93
C TYR A 91 5.73 -3.40 -13.37
N LEU A 92 6.46 -2.29 -13.25
CA LEU A 92 7.90 -2.25 -13.54
C LEU A 92 8.69 -3.23 -12.67
N LEU A 93 8.45 -3.26 -11.35
CA LEU A 93 9.12 -4.19 -10.43
C LEU A 93 8.88 -5.65 -10.81
N SER A 94 7.73 -5.98 -11.39
CA SER A 94 7.40 -7.33 -11.82
C SER A 94 8.24 -7.86 -12.99
N PHE A 95 8.93 -6.98 -13.74
CA PHE A 95 9.87 -7.42 -14.79
C PHE A 95 11.24 -7.83 -14.23
N PHE A 96 11.63 -7.33 -13.06
CA PHE A 96 12.96 -7.55 -12.49
C PHE A 96 12.98 -8.65 -11.42
N TYR A 97 11.86 -8.88 -10.73
CA TYR A 97 11.81 -9.72 -9.54
C TYR A 97 10.88 -10.92 -9.69
N HIS A 98 11.29 -12.05 -9.09
CA HIS A 98 10.49 -13.26 -9.06
C HIS A 98 9.31 -13.12 -8.09
N ARG A 99 8.22 -13.88 -8.30
CA ARG A 99 7.02 -13.93 -7.42
C ARG A 99 7.34 -14.10 -5.92
N SER A 100 8.36 -14.86 -5.58
CA SER A 100 8.77 -15.06 -4.18
C SER A 100 9.55 -13.90 -3.58
N GLU A 101 10.08 -13.00 -4.40
CA GLU A 101 10.98 -11.90 -4.01
C GLU A 101 10.31 -10.53 -4.16
N ILE A 102 9.27 -10.42 -5.00
CA ILE A 102 8.59 -9.17 -5.33
C ILE A 102 7.85 -8.58 -4.12
N GLY A 103 7.41 -9.40 -3.17
CA GLY A 103 6.64 -8.95 -2.01
C GLY A 103 7.40 -7.94 -1.16
N LEU A 104 8.62 -8.27 -0.74
CA LEU A 104 9.50 -7.37 -0.01
C LEU A 104 9.81 -6.08 -0.78
N ARG A 105 9.99 -6.18 -2.11
CA ARG A 105 10.30 -5.00 -2.96
C ARG A 105 9.12 -4.05 -3.06
N ILE A 106 7.91 -4.59 -3.22
CA ILE A 106 6.67 -3.82 -3.17
C ILE A 106 6.50 -3.19 -1.77
N ALA A 107 6.79 -3.93 -0.70
CA ALA A 107 6.72 -3.39 0.66
C ALA A 107 7.70 -2.24 0.89
N ILE A 108 8.93 -2.31 0.37
CA ILE A 108 9.89 -1.21 0.42
C ILE A 108 9.34 0.01 -0.33
N PHE A 109 8.75 -0.19 -1.51
CA PHE A 109 8.11 0.91 -2.26
C PHE A 109 6.94 1.54 -1.48
N PHE A 110 6.02 0.73 -0.94
CA PHE A 110 4.90 1.24 -0.15
C PHE A 110 5.32 1.85 1.18
N SER A 111 6.43 1.40 1.77
CA SER A 111 6.98 2.02 2.99
C SER A 111 7.44 3.46 2.77
N ALA A 112 7.66 3.89 1.51
CA ALA A 112 7.89 5.29 1.22
C ALA A 112 6.70 6.18 1.58
N ALA A 113 5.46 5.66 1.58
CA ALA A 113 4.27 6.42 1.97
C ALA A 113 4.28 6.87 3.45
N PRO A 114 4.42 5.98 4.46
CA PRO A 114 4.54 6.41 5.85
C PRO A 114 5.80 7.26 6.10
N LEU A 115 6.89 6.98 5.38
CA LEU A 115 8.10 7.81 5.48
C LEU A 115 7.83 9.23 4.95
N ALA A 116 7.14 9.37 3.82
CA ALA A 116 6.75 10.64 3.26
C ALA A 116 5.78 11.39 4.19
N THR A 117 4.82 10.72 4.83
CA THR A 117 3.93 11.38 5.81
C THR A 117 4.68 11.83 7.06
N CYS A 118 5.70 11.08 7.50
CA CYS A 118 6.60 11.50 8.57
C CYS A 118 7.35 12.79 8.20
N PHE A 119 7.96 12.84 7.01
CA PHE A 119 8.65 14.04 6.53
C PHE A 119 7.71 15.20 6.24
N ALA A 120 6.50 14.96 5.72
CA ALA A 120 5.51 16.00 5.46
C ALA A 120 5.04 16.69 6.75
N GLY A 121 4.91 15.94 7.86
CA GLY A 121 4.63 16.51 9.18
C GLY A 121 5.77 17.39 9.69
N ALA A 122 7.02 16.93 9.54
CA ALA A 122 8.21 17.68 9.94
C ALA A 122 8.45 18.93 9.06
N LEU A 123 8.22 18.83 7.76
CA LEU A 123 8.34 19.94 6.81
C LEU A 123 7.26 21.00 7.09
N ALA A 124 6.02 20.58 7.34
CA ALA A 124 4.94 21.49 7.72
C ALA A 124 5.28 22.23 9.04
N TYR A 125 5.85 21.55 10.02
CA TYR A 125 6.37 22.16 11.25
C TYR A 125 7.43 23.22 10.95
N GLY A 126 8.45 22.89 10.14
CA GLY A 126 9.51 23.82 9.77
C GLY A 126 8.98 25.06 9.04
N ILE A 127 8.09 24.88 8.06
CA ILE A 127 7.51 25.97 7.28
C ILE A 127 6.58 26.86 8.12
N THR A 128 5.79 26.29 9.02
CA THR A 128 4.87 27.07 9.87
C THR A 128 5.58 27.78 11.02
N SER A 129 6.79 27.35 11.38
CA SER A 129 7.65 28.02 12.37
C SER A 129 8.44 29.22 11.81
N GLY A 130 8.63 29.27 10.48
CA GLY A 130 9.38 30.32 9.80
C GLY A 130 8.53 31.52 9.40
N HIS A 131 9.10 32.72 9.47
CA HIS A 131 8.49 33.94 8.92
C HIS A 131 8.75 34.01 7.42
N ALA A 132 7.93 33.32 6.62
CA ALA A 132 7.98 33.44 5.17
C ALA A 132 7.12 34.62 4.70
N ALA A 133 7.58 35.36 3.69
CA ALA A 133 6.80 36.42 3.03
C ALA A 133 5.59 35.87 2.22
N LEU A 134 5.53 34.55 1.99
CA LEU A 134 4.41 33.85 1.35
C LEU A 134 3.59 33.09 2.40
N ALA A 135 2.28 32.96 2.14
CA ALA A 135 1.39 32.13 2.93
C ALA A 135 1.94 30.69 3.06
N SER A 136 1.97 30.15 4.28
CA SER A 136 2.63 28.87 4.60
C SER A 136 2.10 27.70 3.77
N TRP A 137 0.83 27.69 3.38
CA TRP A 137 0.25 26.64 2.52
C TRP A 137 0.75 26.70 1.07
N ARG A 138 1.03 27.89 0.53
CA ARG A 138 1.58 28.06 -0.83
C ARG A 138 3.02 27.56 -0.88
N LEU A 139 3.80 27.88 0.14
CA LEU A 139 5.17 27.41 0.27
C LEU A 139 5.22 25.87 0.40
N LEU A 140 4.27 25.27 1.12
CA LEU A 140 4.16 23.82 1.25
C LEU A 140 3.99 23.14 -0.12
N PHE A 141 3.05 23.60 -0.95
CA PHE A 141 2.88 23.05 -2.30
C PHE A 141 4.08 23.29 -3.22
N LEU A 142 4.77 24.44 -3.08
CA LEU A 142 5.95 24.75 -3.90
C LEU A 142 7.13 23.83 -3.55
N VAL A 143 7.41 23.65 -2.25
CA VAL A 143 8.51 22.83 -1.75
C VAL A 143 8.27 21.34 -1.99
N GLU A 144 7.02 20.89 -1.95
CA GLU A 144 6.67 19.50 -2.27
C GLU A 144 6.62 19.24 -3.79
N GLY A 145 6.14 20.20 -4.59
CA GLY A 145 5.94 20.02 -6.04
C GLY A 145 7.21 20.17 -6.88
N LEU A 146 8.05 21.18 -6.63
CA LEU A 146 9.22 21.47 -7.46
C LEU A 146 10.25 20.33 -7.49
N PRO A 147 10.62 19.69 -6.36
CA PRO A 147 11.55 18.56 -6.39
C PRO A 147 11.01 17.38 -7.18
N VAL A 148 9.68 17.17 -7.19
CA VAL A 148 9.05 16.09 -7.98
C VAL A 148 9.22 16.34 -9.48
N VAL A 149 9.08 17.59 -9.93
CA VAL A 149 9.33 17.96 -11.34
C VAL A 149 10.80 17.73 -11.72
N ALA A 150 11.74 18.11 -10.85
CA ALA A 150 13.16 17.85 -11.08
C ALA A 150 13.45 16.33 -11.12
N MET A 151 12.86 15.56 -10.21
CA MET A 151 12.98 14.11 -10.18
C MET A 151 12.36 13.44 -11.40
N ALA A 152 11.32 14.02 -12.02
CA ALA A 152 10.78 13.52 -13.28
C ALA A 152 11.85 13.53 -14.39
N VAL A 153 12.61 14.61 -14.51
CA VAL A 153 13.71 14.72 -15.49
C VAL A 153 14.79 13.67 -15.20
N VAL A 154 15.20 13.54 -13.94
CA VAL A 154 16.20 12.52 -13.54
C VAL A 154 15.69 11.11 -13.85
N SER A 155 14.43 10.82 -13.56
CA SER A 155 13.82 9.50 -13.79
C SER A 155 13.79 9.12 -15.27
N TYR A 156 13.63 10.08 -16.19
CA TYR A 156 13.66 9.84 -17.63
C TYR A 156 15.04 9.34 -18.12
N PHE A 157 16.11 9.89 -17.54
CA PHE A 157 17.48 9.46 -17.87
C PHE A 157 17.90 8.20 -17.12
N ALA A 158 17.48 8.04 -15.86
CA ALA A 158 17.93 6.95 -15.01
C ALA A 158 17.13 5.64 -15.15
N MET A 159 15.87 5.69 -15.59
CA MET A 159 14.99 4.50 -15.59
C MET A 159 15.18 3.63 -16.84
N PRO A 160 15.49 2.33 -16.71
CA PRO A 160 15.53 1.40 -17.84
C PRO A 160 14.13 0.89 -18.22
N ASN A 161 13.95 0.52 -19.49
CA ASN A 161 12.68 0.00 -20.01
C ASN A 161 12.39 -1.46 -19.63
N SER A 162 13.45 -2.26 -19.44
CA SER A 162 13.36 -3.70 -19.24
C SER A 162 14.64 -4.19 -18.54
N ALA A 163 14.61 -5.41 -18.01
CA ALA A 163 15.81 -6.10 -17.51
C ALA A 163 16.92 -6.18 -18.57
N HIS A 164 16.58 -6.21 -19.86
CA HIS A 164 17.53 -6.20 -20.97
C HIS A 164 18.21 -4.83 -21.17
N ASP A 165 17.45 -3.74 -20.99
CA ASP A 165 17.92 -2.36 -21.20
C ASP A 165 18.46 -1.71 -19.91
N ALA A 166 18.61 -2.50 -18.85
CA ALA A 166 19.16 -2.05 -17.58
C ALA A 166 20.63 -1.65 -17.74
N TRP A 167 20.91 -0.35 -17.67
CA TRP A 167 22.26 0.22 -17.76
C TRP A 167 23.17 -0.20 -16.60
N PHE A 168 22.58 -0.62 -15.46
CA PHE A 168 23.30 -1.04 -14.27
C PHE A 168 23.65 -2.55 -14.24
N LEU A 169 23.16 -3.35 -15.20
CA LEU A 169 23.43 -4.80 -15.26
C LEU A 169 24.51 -5.13 -16.28
N THR A 170 25.39 -6.06 -15.93
CA THR A 170 26.34 -6.66 -16.87
C THR A 170 25.63 -7.60 -17.86
N GLU A 171 26.27 -7.87 -19.00
CA GLU A 171 25.70 -8.71 -20.05
C GLU A 171 25.34 -10.13 -19.55
N ASN A 172 26.16 -10.68 -18.64
CA ASN A 172 25.89 -11.98 -18.02
C ASN A 172 24.67 -11.92 -17.09
N GLU A 173 24.52 -10.86 -16.29
CA GLU A 173 23.36 -10.67 -15.42
C GLU A 173 22.07 -10.46 -16.20
N LYS A 174 22.13 -9.76 -17.34
CA LYS A 174 20.99 -9.60 -18.26
C LYS A 174 20.51 -10.95 -18.80
N ARG A 175 21.43 -11.83 -19.21
CA ARG A 175 21.10 -13.19 -19.64
C ARG A 175 20.47 -14.02 -18.53
N VAL A 176 21.01 -13.92 -17.30
CA VAL A 176 20.43 -14.59 -16.13
C VAL A 176 19.02 -14.06 -15.83
N ALA A 177 18.80 -12.75 -15.89
CA ALA A 177 17.49 -12.14 -15.69
C ALA A 177 16.46 -12.64 -16.72
N LEU A 178 16.83 -12.70 -18.00
CA LEU A 178 16.00 -13.26 -19.06
C LEU A 178 15.70 -14.74 -18.85
N ALA A 179 16.70 -15.55 -18.53
CA ALA A 179 16.52 -16.98 -18.24
C ALA A 179 15.59 -17.20 -17.04
N ARG A 180 15.69 -16.35 -16.00
CA ARG A 180 14.79 -16.38 -14.84
C ARG A 180 13.36 -16.00 -15.23
N GLN A 181 13.18 -15.00 -16.09
CA GLN A 181 11.86 -14.57 -16.57
C GLN A 181 11.17 -15.67 -17.41
N VAL A 182 11.89 -16.28 -18.35
CA VAL A 182 11.38 -17.38 -19.19
C VAL A 182 10.97 -18.57 -18.34
N ARG A 183 11.77 -18.93 -17.33
CA ARG A 183 11.45 -20.02 -16.39
C ARG A 183 10.21 -19.74 -15.53
N GLN A 184 9.91 -18.47 -15.28
CA GLN A 184 8.79 -18.06 -14.44
C GLN A 184 7.47 -18.03 -15.24
N VAL A 185 7.48 -17.44 -16.43
CA VAL A 185 6.27 -17.23 -17.27
C VAL A 185 6.03 -18.37 -18.26
N GLY A 186 7.06 -19.14 -18.62
CA GLY A 186 7.00 -20.19 -19.65
C GLY A 186 7.02 -19.64 -21.10
N GLU A 187 6.92 -18.32 -21.27
CA GLU A 187 6.95 -17.64 -22.57
C GLU A 187 7.96 -16.48 -22.59
N THR A 188 8.52 -16.21 -23.77
CA THR A 188 9.54 -15.18 -24.01
C THR A 188 8.97 -13.76 -24.18
N LYS A 189 7.66 -13.60 -24.42
CA LYS A 189 7.02 -12.30 -24.65
C LYS A 189 5.81 -12.09 -23.75
N ARG A 190 5.86 -11.06 -22.90
CA ARG A 190 4.75 -10.62 -22.03
C ARG A 190 3.73 -9.71 -22.74
N VAL A 191 3.62 -9.82 -24.06
CA VAL A 191 2.96 -8.80 -24.90
C VAL A 191 1.95 -9.47 -25.82
N GLY A 192 0.67 -9.08 -25.71
CA GLY A 192 -0.14 -8.96 -26.93
C GLY A 192 -1.65 -9.17 -26.86
N SER A 193 -2.24 -9.78 -25.84
CA SER A 193 -3.71 -9.91 -25.81
C SER A 193 -4.27 -9.78 -24.40
N ILE A 194 -5.34 -8.99 -24.27
CA ILE A 194 -6.22 -9.07 -23.11
C ILE A 194 -7.23 -10.14 -23.48
N ASP A 195 -7.10 -11.34 -22.92
CA ASP A 195 -8.20 -12.28 -23.00
C ASP A 195 -9.32 -11.79 -22.08
N LEU A 196 -10.32 -11.14 -22.69
CA LEU A 196 -11.51 -10.67 -22.01
C LEU A 196 -12.28 -11.82 -21.32
N ARG A 197 -12.10 -13.06 -21.81
CA ARG A 197 -12.72 -14.25 -21.22
C ARG A 197 -12.06 -14.63 -19.90
N GLU A 198 -10.73 -14.57 -19.82
CA GLU A 198 -9.96 -14.75 -18.58
C GLU A 198 -10.27 -13.62 -17.58
N THR A 199 -10.39 -12.40 -18.08
CA THR A 199 -10.76 -11.22 -17.28
C THR A 199 -12.15 -11.39 -16.67
N PHE A 200 -13.15 -11.80 -17.46
CA PHE A 200 -14.51 -12.04 -16.96
C PHE A 200 -14.59 -13.21 -15.95
N ARG A 201 -13.80 -14.26 -16.17
CA ARG A 201 -13.66 -15.36 -15.19
C ARG A 201 -13.07 -14.88 -13.85
N THR A 202 -12.21 -13.86 -13.88
CA THR A 202 -11.66 -13.25 -12.65
C THR A 202 -12.71 -12.47 -11.89
N LEU A 203 -13.60 -11.74 -12.60
CA LEU A 203 -14.70 -10.99 -11.98
C LEU A 203 -15.73 -11.89 -11.29
N LEU A 204 -15.87 -13.14 -11.77
CA LEU A 204 -16.73 -14.16 -11.16
C LEU A 204 -16.06 -14.91 -10.01
N ASP A 205 -14.75 -14.74 -9.80
CA ASP A 205 -14.02 -15.40 -8.72
C ASP A 205 -14.22 -14.62 -7.41
N VAL A 206 -14.48 -15.34 -6.32
CA VAL A 206 -14.68 -14.76 -4.99
C VAL A 206 -13.38 -14.18 -4.41
N LYS A 207 -12.21 -14.69 -4.83
CA LYS A 207 -10.90 -14.29 -4.26
C LYS A 207 -10.58 -12.80 -4.51
N PRO A 208 -10.66 -12.26 -5.74
CA PRO A 208 -10.50 -10.83 -6.01
C PRO A 208 -11.48 -9.93 -5.24
N TRP A 209 -12.75 -10.34 -5.09
CA TRP A 209 -13.74 -9.59 -4.30
C TRP A 209 -13.33 -9.49 -2.84
N LEU A 210 -12.92 -10.60 -2.21
CA LEU A 210 -12.46 -10.60 -0.82
C LEU A 210 -11.27 -9.66 -0.62
N THR A 211 -10.28 -9.72 -1.51
CA THR A 211 -9.12 -8.83 -1.42
C THR A 211 -9.47 -7.37 -1.69
N GLY A 212 -10.41 -7.10 -2.60
CA GLY A 212 -10.95 -5.76 -2.87
C GLY A 212 -11.63 -5.16 -1.63
N PHE A 213 -12.49 -5.93 -0.96
CA PHE A 213 -13.15 -5.49 0.29
C PHE A 213 -12.16 -5.29 1.44
N MET A 214 -11.13 -6.14 1.54
CA MET A 214 -10.05 -5.92 2.51
C MET A 214 -9.32 -4.60 2.23
N TYR A 215 -8.95 -4.34 0.98
CA TYR A 215 -8.23 -3.13 0.60
C TYR A 215 -9.09 -1.87 0.80
N PHE A 216 -10.38 -1.93 0.47
CA PHE A 216 -11.37 -0.89 0.78
C PHE A 216 -11.42 -0.59 2.28
N SER A 217 -11.57 -1.61 3.12
CA SER A 217 -11.67 -1.46 4.57
C SER A 217 -10.39 -0.86 5.17
N CYS A 218 -9.22 -1.28 4.68
CA CYS A 218 -7.95 -0.68 5.06
C CYS A 218 -7.84 0.78 4.60
N ASN A 219 -8.27 1.10 3.37
CA ASN A 219 -8.19 2.46 2.84
C ASN A 219 -9.12 3.45 3.56
N VAL A 220 -10.28 3.01 4.07
CA VAL A 220 -11.13 3.82 4.96
C VAL A 220 -10.36 4.25 6.21
N SER A 221 -9.65 3.29 6.83
CA SER A 221 -8.86 3.55 8.04
C SER A 221 -7.61 4.38 7.72
N TYR A 222 -6.95 4.09 6.60
CA TYR A 222 -5.75 4.78 6.15
C TYR A 222 -6.00 6.24 5.79
N SER A 223 -7.08 6.57 5.07
CA SER A 223 -7.29 7.95 4.62
C SER A 223 -7.62 8.90 5.78
N SER A 224 -8.25 8.39 6.83
CA SER A 224 -8.65 9.19 7.98
C SER A 224 -7.47 9.53 8.90
N LEU A 225 -6.54 8.61 9.12
CA LEU A 225 -5.49 8.79 10.11
C LEU A 225 -4.54 9.98 9.77
N PRO A 226 -3.93 10.10 8.58
CA PRO A 226 -3.10 11.26 8.21
C PRO A 226 -3.84 12.60 8.15
N VAL A 227 -5.11 12.58 7.77
CA VAL A 227 -5.89 13.81 7.64
C VAL A 227 -6.26 14.36 9.03
N PHE A 228 -6.66 13.50 9.95
CA PHE A 228 -7.18 13.91 11.25
C PHE A 228 -6.15 13.86 12.38
N LEU A 229 -5.03 13.12 12.24
CA LEU A 229 -4.05 12.97 13.31
C LEU A 229 -3.52 14.29 13.89
N PRO A 230 -3.14 15.31 13.10
CA PRO A 230 -2.71 16.59 13.66
C PRO A 230 -3.84 17.33 14.42
N THR A 231 -5.10 17.11 14.01
CA THR A 231 -6.28 17.68 14.69
C THR A 231 -6.50 16.97 16.03
N ILE A 232 -6.43 15.64 16.04
CA ILE A 232 -6.55 14.82 17.25
C ILE A 232 -5.45 15.22 18.25
N LEU A 233 -4.21 15.39 17.81
CA LEU A 233 -3.11 15.81 18.68
C LEU A 233 -3.30 17.23 19.24
N LYS A 234 -3.86 18.16 18.46
CA LYS A 234 -4.22 19.49 18.95
C LYS A 234 -5.31 19.40 20.03
N ASP A 235 -6.31 18.56 19.83
CA ASP A 235 -7.41 18.35 20.77
C ASP A 235 -6.95 17.62 22.06
N MET A 236 -5.80 16.93 22.03
CA MET A 236 -5.14 16.37 23.22
C MET A 236 -4.40 17.43 24.08
N GLY A 237 -4.43 18.71 23.70
CA GLY A 237 -3.80 19.80 24.44
C GLY A 237 -2.40 20.18 23.96
N PHE A 238 -1.89 19.59 22.87
CA PHE A 238 -0.64 20.02 22.27
C PHE A 238 -0.83 21.30 21.44
N SER A 239 0.17 22.19 21.48
CA SER A 239 0.17 23.38 20.60
C SER A 239 0.16 22.96 19.12
N GLY A 240 -0.40 23.81 18.24
CA GLY A 240 -0.55 23.48 16.82
C GLY A 240 0.76 23.09 16.11
N LEU A 241 1.88 23.70 16.51
CA LEU A 241 3.22 23.31 16.04
C LEU A 241 3.63 21.93 16.60
N ASN A 242 3.55 21.75 17.93
CA ASN A 242 3.96 20.49 18.56
C ASN A 242 3.13 19.30 18.08
N ALA A 243 1.84 19.51 17.77
CA ALA A 243 0.96 18.50 17.20
C ALA A 243 1.43 18.01 15.81
N GLN A 244 2.00 18.88 14.97
CA GLN A 244 2.56 18.45 13.68
C GLN A 244 3.86 17.66 13.88
N GLY A 245 4.75 18.10 14.77
CA GLY A 245 5.99 17.37 15.10
C GLY A 245 5.72 16.00 15.73
N LEU A 246 4.77 15.91 16.66
CA LEU A 246 4.39 14.67 17.34
C LEU A 246 3.67 13.67 16.44
N SER A 247 3.24 14.08 15.24
CA SER A 247 2.65 13.18 14.25
C SER A 247 3.69 12.36 13.49
N ALA A 248 4.96 12.79 13.44
CA ALA A 248 6.02 12.13 12.70
C ALA A 248 6.45 10.77 13.29
N PRO A 249 6.68 10.62 14.62
CA PRO A 249 7.16 9.35 15.19
C PRO A 249 6.25 8.14 14.95
N PRO A 250 4.91 8.22 15.09
CA PRO A 250 4.02 7.10 14.76
C PRO A 250 4.19 6.59 13.32
N TYR A 251 4.39 7.48 12.35
CA TYR A 251 4.61 7.10 10.96
C TYR A 251 5.98 6.47 10.72
N PHE A 252 7.01 6.93 11.41
CA PHE A 252 8.33 6.30 11.35
C PHE A 252 8.29 4.86 11.88
N VAL A 253 7.56 4.62 12.98
CA VAL A 253 7.32 3.25 13.47
C VAL A 253 6.55 2.43 12.43
N ALA A 254 5.50 2.99 11.82
CA ALA A 254 4.75 2.32 10.76
C ALA A 254 5.63 1.95 9.55
N PHE A 255 6.60 2.80 9.17
CA PHE A 255 7.61 2.51 8.15
C PHE A 255 8.44 1.27 8.50
N VAL A 256 9.02 1.23 9.72
CA VAL A 256 9.85 0.11 10.17
C VAL A 256 9.02 -1.19 10.23
N VAL A 257 7.82 -1.13 10.82
CA VAL A 257 6.93 -2.30 10.94
C VAL A 257 6.50 -2.81 9.56
N THR A 258 6.27 -1.92 8.59
CA THR A 258 5.94 -2.32 7.21
C THR A 258 7.03 -3.19 6.60
N ILE A 259 8.30 -2.75 6.68
CA ILE A 259 9.43 -3.51 6.11
C ILE A 259 9.63 -4.84 6.84
N VAL A 260 9.64 -4.80 8.18
CA VAL A 260 9.91 -5.98 9.01
C VAL A 260 8.83 -7.05 8.80
N THR A 261 7.55 -6.67 8.85
CA THR A 261 6.46 -7.63 8.70
C THR A 261 6.39 -8.22 7.31
N SER A 262 6.61 -7.42 6.26
CA SER A 262 6.68 -7.95 4.90
C SER A 262 7.87 -8.89 4.69
N PHE A 263 9.04 -8.61 5.28
CA PHE A 263 10.18 -9.53 5.25
C PHE A 263 9.84 -10.90 5.88
N PHE A 264 9.22 -10.88 7.06
CA PHE A 264 8.81 -12.13 7.71
C PHE A 264 7.66 -12.84 6.99
N ALA A 265 6.69 -12.10 6.44
CA ALA A 265 5.57 -12.64 5.69
C ALA A 265 6.05 -13.36 4.40
N ASP A 266 7.04 -12.79 3.70
CA ASP A 266 7.69 -13.40 2.53
C ASP A 266 8.43 -14.69 2.90
N ARG A 267 9.19 -14.68 4.00
CA ARG A 267 10.00 -15.83 4.44
C ARG A 267 9.16 -16.99 4.96
N THR A 268 8.09 -16.69 5.69
CA THR A 268 7.18 -17.69 6.27
C THR A 268 6.16 -18.20 5.26
N ARG A 269 5.86 -17.42 4.20
CA ARG A 269 4.78 -17.69 3.23
C ARG A 269 3.42 -17.89 3.88
N GLN A 270 3.17 -17.19 5.00
CA GLN A 270 1.91 -17.22 5.75
C GLN A 270 1.32 -15.81 5.88
N ARG A 271 1.17 -15.11 4.75
CA ARG A 271 0.75 -13.71 4.71
C ARG A 271 -0.58 -13.48 5.41
N GLY A 272 -1.52 -14.42 5.32
CA GLY A 272 -2.81 -14.32 5.98
C GLY A 272 -2.74 -14.09 7.50
N PHE A 273 -1.79 -14.73 8.21
CA PHE A 273 -1.64 -14.52 9.65
C PHE A 273 -1.04 -13.17 10.00
N PHE A 274 -0.07 -12.69 9.21
CA PHE A 274 0.51 -11.35 9.42
C PHE A 274 -0.54 -10.27 9.18
N ILE A 275 -1.33 -10.38 8.12
CA ILE A 275 -2.43 -9.45 7.82
C ILE A 275 -3.46 -9.46 8.96
N MET A 276 -3.86 -10.63 9.46
CA MET A 276 -4.79 -10.74 10.58
C MET A 276 -4.24 -10.10 11.86
N GLY A 277 -2.97 -10.40 12.22
CA GLY A 277 -2.34 -9.83 13.41
C GLY A 277 -2.19 -8.31 13.33
N LEU A 278 -1.74 -7.79 12.19
CA LEU A 278 -1.61 -6.36 11.93
C LEU A 278 -2.97 -5.64 11.95
N ALA A 279 -4.00 -6.27 11.37
CA ALA A 279 -5.35 -5.74 11.37
C ALA A 279 -5.92 -5.63 12.80
N LEU A 280 -5.68 -6.64 13.64
CA LEU A 280 -6.08 -6.61 15.06
C LEU A 280 -5.31 -5.55 15.85
N ILE A 281 -4.00 -5.38 15.62
CA ILE A 281 -3.20 -4.31 16.24
C ILE A 281 -3.78 -2.93 15.87
N GLY A 282 -4.11 -2.73 14.59
CA GLY A 282 -4.74 -1.50 14.13
C GLY A 282 -6.12 -1.27 14.77
N ALA A 283 -6.94 -2.30 14.86
CA ALA A 283 -8.24 -2.24 15.54
C ALA A 283 -8.10 -1.86 17.01
N THR A 284 -7.14 -2.46 17.74
CA THR A 284 -6.85 -2.10 19.14
C THR A 284 -6.41 -0.64 19.25
N GLY A 285 -5.57 -0.14 18.33
CA GLY A 285 -5.18 1.26 18.30
C GLY A 285 -6.36 2.23 18.15
N TYR A 286 -7.29 1.94 17.23
CA TYR A 286 -8.50 2.74 17.07
C TYR A 286 -9.47 2.61 18.25
N ILE A 287 -9.59 1.44 18.87
CA ILE A 287 -10.39 1.25 20.09
C ILE A 287 -9.81 2.08 21.25
N MET A 288 -8.49 2.09 21.42
CA MET A 288 -7.83 2.92 22.44
C MET A 288 -8.07 4.41 22.22
N LEU A 289 -8.13 4.85 20.95
CA LEU A 289 -8.50 6.22 20.60
C LEU A 289 -9.98 6.50 20.90
N ALA A 290 -10.88 5.56 20.62
CA ALA A 290 -12.33 5.71 20.81
C ALA A 290 -12.77 5.70 22.28
N VAL A 291 -12.18 4.85 23.12
CA VAL A 291 -12.56 4.71 24.55
C VAL A 291 -12.17 5.96 25.33
N GLY A 292 -11.20 6.72 24.86
CA GLY A 292 -10.72 7.90 25.58
C GLY A 292 -9.96 7.53 26.86
N GLY A 293 -9.33 8.54 27.48
CA GLY A 293 -8.44 8.33 28.62
C GLY A 293 -7.38 9.43 28.70
N THR A 294 -6.25 9.12 29.34
CA THR A 294 -5.11 10.05 29.42
C THR A 294 -4.48 10.30 28.05
N THR A 295 -3.85 11.46 27.87
CA THR A 295 -3.13 11.82 26.64
C THR A 295 -2.13 10.75 26.21
N GLY A 296 -1.48 10.07 27.16
CA GLY A 296 -0.55 8.97 26.88
C GLY A 296 -1.22 7.74 26.24
N ILE A 297 -2.41 7.35 26.68
CA ILE A 297 -3.15 6.21 26.12
C ILE A 297 -3.59 6.52 24.69
N ARG A 298 -4.11 7.72 24.45
CA ARG A 298 -4.53 8.14 23.11
C ARG A 298 -3.34 8.21 22.17
N TYR A 299 -2.20 8.74 22.63
CA TYR A 299 -0.97 8.78 21.83
C TYR A 299 -0.45 7.38 21.52
N ALA A 300 -0.43 6.45 22.48
CA ALA A 300 -0.10 5.05 22.23
C ALA A 300 -1.07 4.39 21.22
N GLY A 301 -2.36 4.73 21.27
CA GLY A 301 -3.36 4.31 20.30
C GLY A 301 -3.03 4.73 18.86
N VAL A 302 -2.49 5.96 18.67
CA VAL A 302 -2.00 6.41 17.36
C VAL A 302 -0.86 5.54 16.84
N PHE A 303 0.11 5.18 17.70
CA PHE A 303 1.23 4.31 17.29
C PHE A 303 0.72 2.95 16.83
N LEU A 304 -0.20 2.34 17.57
CA LEU A 304 -0.77 1.05 17.22
C LEU A 304 -1.63 1.12 15.95
N ALA A 305 -2.43 2.18 15.78
CA ALA A 305 -3.23 2.39 14.58
C ALA A 305 -2.34 2.55 13.34
N ALA A 306 -1.30 3.39 13.41
CA ALA A 306 -0.34 3.57 12.32
C ALA A 306 0.45 2.29 12.02
N ALA A 307 0.96 1.61 13.06
CA ALA A 307 1.69 0.36 12.92
C ALA A 307 0.83 -0.83 12.46
N GLY A 308 -0.50 -0.76 12.59
CA GLY A 308 -1.41 -1.78 12.07
C GLY A 308 -1.84 -1.51 10.63
N VAL A 309 -2.31 -0.30 10.33
CA VAL A 309 -2.96 0.03 9.05
C VAL A 309 -1.98 0.00 7.87
N PHE A 310 -0.85 0.70 7.96
CA PHE A 310 0.11 0.81 6.85
C PHE A 310 0.73 -0.54 6.45
N PRO A 311 1.20 -1.37 7.39
CA PRO A 311 1.74 -2.69 7.05
C PRO A 311 0.68 -3.63 6.49
N THR A 312 -0.58 -3.52 6.93
CA THR A 312 -1.68 -4.35 6.42
C THR A 312 -1.88 -4.13 4.92
N ILE A 313 -1.98 -2.86 4.48
CA ILE A 313 -2.11 -2.47 3.06
C ILE A 313 -0.95 -3.04 2.24
N SER A 314 0.28 -2.84 2.73
CA SER A 314 1.49 -3.28 2.05
C SER A 314 1.58 -4.81 1.87
N ASN A 315 0.97 -5.59 2.76
CA ASN A 315 0.95 -7.05 2.68
C ASN A 315 -0.20 -7.61 1.83
N ILE A 316 -1.31 -6.88 1.66
CA ILE A 316 -2.45 -7.30 0.83
C ILE A 316 -2.04 -7.38 -0.66
N LEU A 317 -1.34 -6.36 -1.18
CA LEU A 317 -0.97 -6.32 -2.61
C LEU A 317 -0.13 -7.53 -3.05
N PRO A 318 0.99 -7.87 -2.37
CA PRO A 318 1.72 -9.10 -2.66
C PRO A 318 0.88 -10.35 -2.51
N TRP A 319 -0.11 -10.38 -1.61
CA TRP A 319 -0.96 -11.55 -1.44
C TRP A 319 -1.89 -11.78 -2.64
N VAL A 320 -2.40 -10.71 -3.26
CA VAL A 320 -3.16 -10.77 -4.51
C VAL A 320 -2.28 -11.26 -5.66
N LEU A 321 -1.13 -10.62 -5.86
CA LEU A 321 -0.17 -10.98 -6.92
C LEU A 321 0.29 -12.44 -6.81
N ASN A 322 0.55 -12.88 -5.57
CA ASN A 322 1.04 -14.22 -5.29
C ASN A 322 -0.03 -15.29 -5.27
N ASN A 323 -1.31 -14.98 -5.48
CA ASN A 323 -2.37 -15.98 -5.49
C ASN A 323 -3.13 -16.05 -6.82
N GLN A 324 -2.60 -15.43 -7.88
CA GLN A 324 -3.16 -15.53 -9.22
C GLN A 324 -2.19 -16.30 -10.13
N GLY A 325 -2.73 -17.27 -10.87
CA GLY A 325 -1.98 -18.24 -11.70
C GLY A 325 -1.98 -17.95 -13.21
N SER A 326 -2.41 -16.77 -13.63
CA SER A 326 -2.15 -16.28 -14.98
C SER A 326 -1.94 -14.76 -14.93
N ASP A 327 -1.15 -14.24 -15.86
CA ASP A 327 -0.79 -12.83 -15.91
C ASP A 327 -2.01 -11.93 -16.19
N GLU A 328 -2.98 -12.43 -16.94
CA GLU A 328 -4.25 -11.77 -17.23
C GLU A 328 -5.09 -11.64 -15.96
N ARG A 329 -5.23 -12.73 -15.19
CA ARG A 329 -5.98 -12.71 -13.92
C ARG A 329 -5.29 -11.90 -12.83
N ARG A 330 -3.96 -11.86 -12.83
CA ARG A 330 -3.18 -10.95 -11.95
C ARG A 330 -3.53 -9.49 -12.24
N GLY A 331 -3.47 -9.10 -13.52
CA GLY A 331 -3.82 -7.74 -13.94
C GLY A 331 -5.26 -7.38 -13.59
N ALA A 332 -6.22 -8.23 -13.92
CA ALA A 332 -7.63 -8.04 -13.59
C ALA A 332 -7.87 -7.95 -12.07
N GLY A 333 -7.21 -8.80 -11.29
CA GLY A 333 -7.28 -8.79 -9.83
C GLY A 333 -6.74 -7.49 -9.21
N ILE A 334 -5.65 -6.93 -9.72
CA ILE A 334 -5.10 -5.64 -9.27
C ILE A 334 -6.03 -4.48 -9.62
N VAL A 335 -6.54 -4.45 -10.85
CA VAL A 335 -7.49 -3.40 -11.27
C VAL A 335 -8.73 -3.42 -10.38
N MET A 336 -9.26 -4.61 -10.11
CA MET A 336 -10.43 -4.77 -9.24
C MET A 336 -10.12 -4.42 -7.77
N LEU A 337 -8.94 -4.81 -7.27
CA LEU A 337 -8.45 -4.44 -5.95
C LEU A 337 -8.44 -2.92 -5.79
N ASN A 338 -7.85 -2.22 -6.75
CA ASN A 338 -7.74 -0.77 -6.67
C ASN A 338 -9.08 -0.07 -6.89
N LEU A 339 -9.87 -0.44 -7.91
CA LEU A 339 -11.18 0.19 -8.16
C LEU A 339 -12.09 0.10 -6.93
N ILE A 340 -12.17 -1.07 -6.30
CA ILE A 340 -12.96 -1.25 -5.08
C ILE A 340 -12.29 -0.53 -3.91
N GLY A 341 -10.98 -0.65 -3.76
CA GLY A 341 -10.27 -0.09 -2.62
C GLY A 341 -10.22 1.43 -2.58
N GLN A 342 -10.12 2.09 -3.73
CA GLN A 342 -10.07 3.55 -3.85
C GLN A 342 -11.43 4.20 -3.60
N CYS A 343 -12.52 3.41 -3.52
CA CYS A 343 -13.78 3.89 -2.96
C CYS A 343 -13.73 4.05 -1.44
N GLY A 344 -12.79 3.41 -0.74
CA GLY A 344 -12.66 3.47 0.72
C GLY A 344 -12.38 4.89 1.25
N PRO A 345 -11.44 5.64 0.66
CA PRO A 345 -11.16 7.00 1.09
C PRO A 345 -12.33 7.98 0.96
N LEU A 346 -13.27 7.76 0.03
CA LEU A 346 -14.51 8.57 -0.09
C LEU A 346 -15.34 8.51 1.20
N LEU A 347 -15.40 7.33 1.83
CA LEU A 347 -16.03 7.16 3.14
C LEU A 347 -15.12 7.64 4.27
N GLY A 348 -13.84 7.26 4.27
CA GLY A 348 -12.90 7.57 5.35
C GLY A 348 -12.69 9.08 5.57
N THR A 349 -12.69 9.87 4.50
CA THR A 349 -12.56 11.33 4.57
C THR A 349 -13.77 12.03 5.20
N ARG A 350 -14.98 11.44 5.08
CA ARG A 350 -16.22 11.97 5.67
C ARG A 350 -16.58 11.34 7.02
N SER A 351 -15.75 10.42 7.52
CA SER A 351 -16.05 9.61 8.71
C SER A 351 -15.87 10.35 10.04
N TYR A 352 -15.29 11.55 10.04
CA TYR A 352 -14.97 12.31 11.26
C TYR A 352 -15.75 13.63 11.30
N PRO A 353 -17.00 13.63 11.80
CA PRO A 353 -17.78 14.85 11.95
C PRO A 353 -17.15 15.76 13.01
N LEU A 354 -17.04 17.06 12.70
CA LEU A 354 -16.48 18.08 13.59
C LEU A 354 -17.29 18.27 14.89
N SER A 355 -18.53 17.79 14.91
CA SER A 355 -19.46 17.88 16.05
C SER A 355 -19.11 16.94 17.21
N GLU A 356 -18.27 15.92 17.00
CA GLU A 356 -17.88 14.94 18.02
C GLU A 356 -16.49 15.18 18.62
N ARG A 357 -15.98 16.42 18.51
CA ARG A 357 -14.77 16.82 19.24
C ARG A 357 -14.96 16.65 20.75
N PRO A 358 -13.95 16.18 21.49
CA PRO A 358 -12.59 15.83 21.09
C PRO A 358 -12.34 14.32 20.86
N ASP A 359 -13.34 13.47 21.08
CA ASP A 359 -13.14 12.01 21.20
C ASP A 359 -13.44 11.24 19.92
N TYR A 360 -14.14 11.84 18.96
CA TYR A 360 -14.36 11.30 17.61
C TYR A 360 -14.78 9.81 17.60
N VAL A 361 -15.60 9.41 18.57
CA VAL A 361 -15.90 8.01 18.89
C VAL A 361 -16.48 7.27 17.69
N ARG A 362 -17.36 7.90 16.90
CA ARG A 362 -17.91 7.25 15.69
C ARG A 362 -16.85 7.02 14.62
N GLY A 363 -15.98 8.00 14.38
CA GLY A 363 -14.90 7.89 13.40
C GLY A 363 -13.90 6.80 13.75
N HIS A 364 -13.47 6.75 15.02
CA HIS A 364 -12.57 5.72 15.51
C HIS A 364 -13.23 4.34 15.59
N GLY A 365 -14.49 4.25 16.03
CA GLY A 365 -15.26 3.00 16.05
C GLY A 365 -15.49 2.42 14.66
N LEU A 366 -15.75 3.28 13.66
CA LEU A 366 -15.87 2.87 12.27
C LEU A 366 -14.55 2.28 11.74
N CYS A 367 -13.43 2.96 11.97
CA CYS A 367 -12.11 2.47 11.56
C CYS A 367 -11.75 1.14 12.26
N ALA A 368 -12.03 1.02 13.57
CA ALA A 368 -11.85 -0.22 14.31
C ALA A 368 -12.68 -1.37 13.73
N GLY A 369 -13.96 -1.12 13.41
CA GLY A 369 -14.85 -2.09 12.81
C GLY A 369 -14.35 -2.58 11.45
N PHE A 370 -13.89 -1.67 10.59
CA PHE A 370 -13.29 -2.03 9.30
C PHE A 370 -11.98 -2.82 9.46
N MET A 371 -11.15 -2.49 10.43
CA MET A 371 -9.93 -3.27 10.70
C MET A 371 -10.23 -4.68 11.23
N ILE A 372 -11.26 -4.85 12.07
CA ILE A 372 -11.75 -6.18 12.47
C ILE A 372 -12.29 -6.94 11.26
N LEU A 373 -13.05 -6.26 10.39
CA LEU A 373 -13.54 -6.86 9.15
C LEU A 373 -12.39 -7.36 8.27
N VAL A 374 -11.29 -6.62 8.16
CA VAL A 374 -10.07 -7.08 7.44
C VAL A 374 -9.52 -8.36 8.05
N ALA A 375 -9.44 -8.46 9.38
CA ALA A 375 -8.96 -9.66 10.06
C ALA A 375 -9.85 -10.88 9.75
N VAL A 376 -11.17 -10.70 9.75
CA VAL A 376 -12.15 -11.75 9.40
C VAL A 376 -12.03 -12.16 7.94
N LEU A 377 -11.97 -11.19 7.01
CA LEU A 377 -11.81 -11.45 5.59
C LEU A 377 -10.48 -12.15 5.27
N ALA A 378 -9.39 -11.77 5.94
CA ALA A 378 -8.09 -12.42 5.83
C ALA A 378 -8.18 -13.90 6.26
N LEU A 379 -8.87 -14.19 7.36
CA LEU A 379 -9.08 -15.56 7.82
C LEU A 379 -9.90 -16.37 6.81
N ILE A 380 -10.99 -15.81 6.27
CA ILE A 380 -11.84 -16.45 5.27
C ILE A 380 -11.04 -16.77 4.01
N LEU A 381 -10.32 -15.79 3.45
CA LEU A 381 -9.53 -15.97 2.25
C LEU A 381 -8.45 -17.03 2.47
N ARG A 382 -7.79 -17.02 3.62
CA ARG A 382 -6.82 -18.05 3.98
C ARG A 382 -7.44 -19.45 4.03
N MET A 383 -8.61 -19.62 4.66
CA MET A 383 -9.30 -20.91 4.72
C MET A 383 -9.66 -21.42 3.32
N ILE A 384 -10.11 -20.54 2.42
CA ILE A 384 -10.39 -20.87 1.01
C ILE A 384 -9.11 -21.35 0.31
N LEU A 385 -8.01 -20.60 0.42
CA LEU A 385 -6.73 -20.95 -0.22
C LEU A 385 -6.14 -22.27 0.31
N VAL A 386 -6.25 -22.52 1.62
CA VAL A 386 -5.81 -23.79 2.23
C VAL A 386 -6.67 -24.95 1.72
N ARG A 387 -7.98 -24.77 1.61
CA ARG A 387 -8.90 -25.77 1.06
C ARG A 387 -8.63 -26.07 -0.42
N GLU A 388 -8.36 -25.04 -1.22
CA GLU A 388 -7.99 -25.20 -2.63
C GLU A 388 -6.65 -25.91 -2.79
N ASN A 389 -5.63 -25.54 -2.01
CA ASN A 389 -4.34 -26.23 -2.01
C ASN A 389 -4.49 -27.72 -1.66
N ARG A 390 -5.31 -28.08 -0.65
CA ARG A 390 -5.60 -29.49 -0.34
C ARG A 390 -6.26 -30.25 -1.49
N ARG A 391 -7.17 -29.59 -2.23
CA ARG A 391 -7.80 -30.18 -3.42
C ARG A 391 -6.80 -30.39 -4.56
N LEU A 392 -5.88 -29.44 -4.78
CA LEU A 392 -4.82 -29.56 -5.77
C LEU A 392 -3.84 -30.69 -5.42
N ASP A 393 -3.45 -30.81 -4.15
CA ASP A 393 -2.61 -31.92 -3.68
C ASP A 393 -3.30 -33.28 -3.87
N ALA A 394 -4.62 -33.37 -3.62
CA ALA A 394 -5.39 -34.58 -3.88
C ALA A 394 -5.44 -34.94 -5.38
N LYS A 395 -5.70 -33.96 -6.26
CA LYS A 395 -5.69 -34.16 -7.72
C LYS A 395 -4.32 -34.60 -8.24
N ARG A 396 -3.23 -34.06 -7.69
CA ARG A 396 -1.86 -34.42 -8.09
C ARG A 396 -1.49 -35.83 -7.66
N ARG A 397 -1.93 -36.28 -6.49
CA ARG A 397 -1.77 -37.67 -6.04
C ARG A 397 -2.52 -38.67 -6.94
N LEU A 398 -3.59 -38.22 -7.59
CA LEU A 398 -4.35 -39.01 -8.56
C LEU A 398 -3.75 -38.93 -9.98
N ALA A 399 -3.09 -37.81 -10.33
CA ALA A 399 -2.52 -37.58 -11.66
C ALA A 399 -1.04 -38.02 -11.81
N SER A 400 -0.39 -38.47 -10.73
CA SER A 400 0.99 -38.98 -10.76
C SER A 400 1.15 -40.28 -11.56
N ASP A 401 0.06 -40.89 -12.03
CA ASP A 401 0.08 -42.10 -12.84
C ASP A 401 0.08 -41.85 -14.37
N GLU A 402 -0.20 -40.64 -14.88
CA GLU A 402 -0.46 -40.50 -16.34
C GLU A 402 0.25 -39.39 -17.13
N ASN A 403 0.88 -38.34 -16.56
CA ASN A 403 1.50 -37.31 -17.42
C ASN A 403 2.65 -36.53 -16.77
N ALA A 404 3.89 -36.88 -17.13
CA ALA A 404 5.10 -36.10 -16.88
C ALA A 404 5.69 -35.62 -18.21
N GLY A 405 5.25 -34.46 -18.73
CA GLY A 405 5.75 -34.02 -20.04
C GLY A 405 5.42 -32.63 -20.55
N HIS A 406 4.78 -31.73 -19.79
CA HIS A 406 4.58 -30.35 -20.25
C HIS A 406 5.32 -29.37 -19.35
N ASP A 407 6.38 -28.76 -19.89
CA ASP A 407 7.18 -27.70 -19.28
C ASP A 407 6.37 -26.40 -19.23
N MET A 408 5.41 -26.36 -18.30
CA MET A 408 4.59 -25.18 -18.02
C MET A 408 5.29 -24.34 -16.95
N GLY A 409 5.42 -23.03 -17.19
CA GLY A 409 6.00 -22.09 -16.23
C GLY A 409 5.35 -22.21 -14.84
N VAL A 410 6.14 -22.00 -13.78
CA VAL A 410 5.75 -22.18 -12.36
C VAL A 410 4.52 -21.35 -11.98
N GLU A 411 4.23 -20.31 -12.75
CA GLU A 411 3.13 -19.38 -12.53
C GLU A 411 1.83 -19.77 -13.21
N ASN A 412 1.88 -20.54 -14.30
CA ASN A 412 0.69 -20.87 -15.08
C ASN A 412 -0.12 -21.98 -14.40
N TYR A 413 -1.46 -21.91 -14.50
CA TYR A 413 -2.34 -22.96 -13.99
C TYR A 413 -1.95 -24.34 -14.56
N GLY A 414 -1.40 -25.19 -13.71
CA GLY A 414 -0.85 -26.49 -14.09
C GLY A 414 -0.42 -27.32 -12.86
N PRO A 415 0.19 -28.50 -13.07
CA PRO A 415 0.54 -29.45 -12.00
C PRO A 415 1.50 -28.89 -10.94
N GLY A 416 2.24 -27.83 -11.27
CA GLY A 416 3.20 -27.13 -10.40
C GLY A 416 2.63 -25.93 -9.63
N PHE A 417 1.45 -25.44 -9.97
CA PHE A 417 0.91 -24.21 -9.36
C PHE A 417 0.44 -24.46 -7.92
N ARG A 418 0.88 -23.58 -7.00
CA ARG A 418 0.45 -23.56 -5.59
C ARG A 418 0.14 -22.14 -5.14
N TYR A 419 -0.91 -22.00 -4.33
CA TYR A 419 -1.19 -20.75 -3.62
C TYR A 419 -0.20 -20.57 -2.47
N GLN A 420 0.32 -19.36 -2.28
CA GLN A 420 1.32 -19.04 -1.23
C GLN A 420 0.64 -18.92 0.16
N GLU A 421 0.23 -20.06 0.72
CA GLU A 421 -0.27 -20.15 2.11
C GLU A 421 0.21 -21.42 2.83
N ILE A 422 0.97 -22.30 2.16
CA ILE A 422 1.44 -23.57 2.75
C ILE A 422 2.90 -23.80 2.39
N LYS A 423 3.76 -23.76 3.41
CA LYS A 423 4.89 -24.69 3.49
C LYS A 423 4.31 -25.99 4.07
N SER A 424 4.41 -27.10 3.34
CA SER A 424 4.03 -28.44 3.82
C SER A 424 5.00 -28.96 4.89
N THR A 425 5.58 -28.08 5.70
CA THR A 425 6.63 -28.36 6.68
C THR A 425 6.18 -28.06 8.12
N LEU A 426 4.87 -27.91 8.35
CA LEU A 426 4.29 -27.81 9.70
C LEU A 426 3.75 -29.14 10.22
N LEU A 427 3.90 -30.24 9.47
CA LEU A 427 3.63 -31.61 9.93
C LEU A 427 4.89 -32.35 10.44
N HIS A 428 6.05 -31.69 10.44
CA HIS A 428 7.27 -32.20 11.09
C HIS A 428 7.90 -31.10 11.94
N ILE A 429 7.26 -30.77 13.06
CA ILE A 429 7.95 -30.16 14.20
C ILE A 429 7.83 -31.14 15.36
N PRO A 430 8.80 -32.07 15.46
CA PRO A 430 9.28 -32.38 16.80
C PRO A 430 10.81 -32.49 16.87
N TYR A 431 11.60 -31.60 16.23
CA TYR A 431 13.07 -31.68 16.37
C TYR A 431 13.85 -30.35 16.38
N LEU A 432 13.19 -29.18 16.35
CA LEU A 432 13.89 -27.87 16.31
C LEU A 432 14.04 -27.18 17.69
N PHE A 433 13.68 -27.85 18.78
CA PHE A 433 13.85 -27.35 20.15
C PHE A 433 14.90 -28.11 21.00
N SER A 434 15.59 -29.12 20.44
CA SER A 434 16.55 -29.95 21.21
C SER A 434 18.03 -29.59 21.01
N SER A 435 18.36 -28.52 20.27
CA SER A 435 19.76 -28.17 19.96
C SER A 435 20.08 -26.70 20.25
N LEU A 436 19.85 -26.29 21.50
CA LEU A 436 20.49 -25.12 22.10
C LEU A 436 21.23 -25.60 23.36
N PRO A 437 22.58 -25.58 23.40
CA PRO A 437 23.31 -25.86 24.62
C PRO A 437 23.25 -24.62 25.51
N PHE A 438 22.23 -24.52 26.34
CA PHE A 438 22.24 -23.61 27.49
C PHE A 438 22.92 -24.34 28.66
N SER A 439 24.24 -24.17 28.79
CA SER A 439 24.97 -24.52 30.00
C SER A 439 24.60 -23.52 31.09
N LEU A 440 23.67 -23.92 31.97
CA LEU A 440 23.39 -23.25 33.25
C LEU A 440 24.51 -23.59 34.24
N VAL A 441 25.34 -22.60 34.57
CA VAL A 441 26.22 -22.62 35.75
C VAL A 441 25.39 -22.15 36.95
N PRO A 442 25.20 -22.96 38.00
CA PRO A 442 24.49 -22.52 39.20
C PRO A 442 25.47 -21.83 40.17
N CYS A 443 25.30 -20.53 40.37
CA CYS A 443 25.85 -19.83 41.55
C CYS A 443 25.06 -20.29 42.78
N GLY A 444 25.68 -21.13 43.61
CA GLY A 444 25.22 -21.42 44.95
C GLY A 444 25.53 -20.26 45.89
N VAL A 445 24.48 -19.70 46.49
CA VAL A 445 24.58 -18.89 47.71
C VAL A 445 24.32 -19.85 48.87
N SER A 446 25.29 -20.01 49.76
CA SER A 446 25.11 -20.59 51.07
C SER A 446 25.79 -19.71 52.10
N THR A 447 25.05 -19.46 53.18
CA THR A 447 25.47 -18.91 54.48
C THR A 447 26.78 -19.46 55.01
#